data_AF-A0AAE3QGD0-F1
#
_entry.id   AF-A0AAE3QGD0-F1
#
_cell.length_a   1.000
_cell.length_b   1.000
_cell.length_c   1.000
_cell.angle_alpha   90.00
_cell.angle_beta   90.00
_cell.angle_gamma   90.00
#
_symmetry.space_group_name_H-M   'P 1'
#
loop_
_entity.id
_entity.type
_entity.pdbx_description
1 polymer ?
#
loop_
_entity_poly.entity_id
_entity_poly.type
_entity_poly.pdbx_seq_one_letter_code
_entity_poly.pdbx_strand_id
1 'polypeptide(L)'
;MGNFSLHTFDEENIKVLRTKSDMNISRDIFQIYNNIVDSINNKVEEVIILDNSTDFVYELFPTLLKWKIDGAIINVILKNNNDNEKHGPYRRRFLESFGCHVFTEDTIPFKGVIINGNAQNALAVIIEDSPDGNFAHAAQLYTNKDNELISILRSEIISMLRIKTNTIYLRNSNYQPSIRSIAHNEIFTLLKNVSQYKNASFSVAKINIREILFLTKYVRGYKYRQIRTLVKHFTETGLNLFEPAKLILKDEKYTVICPPILESHSNDLYVIEGNTRLTYCYRNGIEEAFVIVVNNVNVELPSSDKVKVNEVVLTDITKIGKDRYNNFDYKKFRDIERSVRNPSVCLL
;
A
#
# COMPACT_ATOMS: atom_id res chain seq x y z
N MET A 1 21.65 -10.39 30.54
CA MET A 1 22.35 -9.66 29.46
C MET A 1 22.70 -10.67 28.38
N GLY A 2 21.91 -10.73 27.32
CA GLY A 2 22.18 -11.58 26.15
C GLY A 2 22.08 -10.71 24.91
N ASN A 3 23.21 -10.47 24.25
CA ASN A 3 23.27 -9.76 22.98
C ASN A 3 22.67 -10.66 21.90
N PHE A 4 21.38 -10.47 21.59
CA PHE A 4 20.81 -11.00 20.36
C PHE A 4 21.32 -10.14 19.20
N SER A 5 22.24 -10.74 18.46
CA SER A 5 22.87 -10.23 17.25
C SER A 5 21.84 -9.72 16.23
N LEU A 6 21.85 -8.40 15.99
CA LEU A 6 21.23 -7.74 14.83
C LEU A 6 21.83 -8.21 13.49
N HIS A 7 22.92 -8.98 13.48
CA HIS A 7 23.66 -9.33 12.26
C HIS A 7 23.07 -10.48 11.44
N THR A 8 22.13 -11.27 11.98
CA THR A 8 21.62 -12.45 11.24
C THR A 8 20.57 -12.12 10.17
N PHE A 9 19.83 -11.00 10.29
CA PHE A 9 18.76 -10.66 9.35
C PHE A 9 19.21 -9.76 8.20
N ASP A 10 20.24 -8.93 8.41
CA ASP A 10 20.91 -8.25 7.30
C ASP A 10 21.51 -9.28 6.34
N GLU A 11 22.02 -10.40 6.85
CA GLU A 11 22.53 -11.50 6.02
C GLU A 11 21.46 -12.23 5.22
N GLU A 12 20.22 -12.34 5.71
CA GLU A 12 19.09 -12.87 4.93
C GLU A 12 18.65 -11.89 3.83
N ASN A 13 18.56 -10.59 4.13
CA ASN A 13 18.33 -9.57 3.10
C ASN A 13 19.47 -9.52 2.06
N ILE A 14 20.72 -9.75 2.49
CA ILE A 14 21.91 -9.78 1.61
C ILE A 14 21.98 -11.07 0.78
N LYS A 15 21.54 -12.23 1.30
CA LYS A 15 21.47 -13.47 0.51
C LYS A 15 20.39 -13.40 -0.58
N VAL A 16 19.28 -12.72 -0.32
CA VAL A 16 18.23 -12.44 -1.33
C VAL A 16 18.75 -11.52 -2.44
N LEU A 17 19.73 -10.66 -2.16
CA LEU A 17 20.34 -9.75 -3.14
C LEU A 17 21.42 -10.40 -4.04
N ARG A 18 21.79 -11.68 -3.86
CA ARG A 18 22.97 -12.31 -4.50
C ARG A 18 22.72 -13.17 -5.74
N THR A 19 21.49 -13.50 -6.12
CA THR A 19 21.12 -14.16 -7.39
C THR A 19 21.14 -13.22 -8.62
N LYS A 20 22.07 -12.24 -8.67
CA LYS A 20 21.96 -11.00 -9.46
C LYS A 20 22.17 -11.07 -10.97
N SER A 21 22.50 -12.23 -11.56
CA SER A 21 22.77 -12.30 -13.00
C SER A 21 21.52 -12.49 -13.88
N ASP A 22 20.39 -12.91 -13.30
CA ASP A 22 19.06 -13.00 -13.97
C ASP A 22 18.05 -11.97 -13.42
N MET A 23 18.52 -10.96 -12.66
CA MET A 23 17.72 -10.25 -11.64
C MET A 23 16.85 -9.08 -12.09
N ASN A 24 16.85 -8.71 -13.37
CA ASN A 24 16.08 -7.54 -13.80
C ASN A 24 14.64 -7.90 -14.24
N ILE A 25 14.23 -9.17 -14.15
CA ILE A 25 12.88 -9.59 -14.53
C ILE A 25 12.07 -9.89 -13.25
N SER A 26 11.00 -9.14 -13.07
CA SER A 26 9.93 -9.45 -12.10
C SER A 26 8.96 -10.42 -12.77
N ARG A 27 8.56 -11.49 -12.09
CA ARG A 27 7.66 -12.51 -12.65
C ARG A 27 6.21 -12.38 -12.19
N ASP A 28 5.97 -11.58 -11.16
CA ASP A 28 4.65 -11.35 -10.60
C ASP A 28 4.50 -9.91 -10.08
N ILE A 29 3.25 -9.55 -9.76
CA ILE A 29 2.89 -8.22 -9.30
C ILE A 29 3.51 -7.85 -7.94
N PHE A 30 3.87 -8.81 -7.08
CA PHE A 30 4.51 -8.53 -5.80
C PHE A 30 5.98 -8.18 -5.99
N GLN A 31 6.67 -8.85 -6.92
CA GLN A 31 8.04 -8.49 -7.31
C GLN A 31 8.08 -7.11 -7.98
N ILE A 32 7.10 -6.79 -8.82
CA ILE A 32 6.92 -5.44 -9.39
C ILE A 32 6.79 -4.40 -8.28
N TYR A 33 5.87 -4.61 -7.33
CA TYR A 33 5.70 -3.69 -6.21
C TYR A 33 6.90 -3.66 -5.27
N ASN A 34 7.60 -4.77 -5.07
CA ASN A 34 8.85 -4.80 -4.31
C ASN A 34 9.89 -3.84 -4.93
N ASN A 35 10.10 -3.91 -6.24
CA ASN A 35 11.03 -3.05 -6.95
C ASN A 35 10.63 -1.56 -6.87
N ILE A 36 9.33 -1.27 -7.00
CA ILE A 36 8.83 0.10 -6.87
C ILE A 36 9.00 0.61 -5.43
N VAL A 37 8.66 -0.21 -4.43
CA VAL A 37 8.73 0.15 -3.01
C VAL A 37 10.16 0.37 -2.56
N ASP A 38 11.16 -0.31 -3.12
CA ASP A 38 12.55 -0.14 -2.71
C ASP A 38 13.08 1.28 -2.96
N SER A 39 12.45 2.04 -3.87
CA SER A 39 12.74 3.47 -4.10
C SER A 39 12.48 4.36 -2.87
N ILE A 40 11.67 3.96 -1.88
CA ILE A 40 11.38 4.77 -0.68
C ILE A 40 12.63 5.06 0.16
N ASN A 41 13.72 4.32 -0.08
CA ASN A 41 15.00 4.48 0.60
C ASN A 41 15.87 5.60 -0.01
N ASN A 42 15.50 6.09 -1.20
CA ASN A 42 16.24 7.12 -1.93
C ASN A 42 15.44 8.42 -2.01
N LYS A 43 16.12 9.53 -2.30
CA LYS A 43 15.45 10.79 -2.63
C LYS A 43 14.68 10.64 -3.95
N VAL A 44 13.38 10.85 -3.92
CA VAL A 44 12.51 10.83 -5.10
C VAL A 44 11.99 12.24 -5.34
N GLU A 45 12.30 12.79 -6.51
CA GLU A 45 11.92 14.14 -6.94
C GLU A 45 10.78 14.09 -7.96
N GLU A 46 10.75 13.04 -8.78
CA GLU A 46 9.75 12.85 -9.83
C GLU A 46 9.36 11.37 -9.95
N VAL A 47 8.07 11.14 -10.13
CA VAL A 47 7.49 9.84 -10.45
C VAL A 47 6.52 9.99 -11.61
N ILE A 48 6.62 9.10 -12.60
CA ILE A 48 5.68 8.99 -13.71
C ILE A 48 5.13 7.58 -13.70
N ILE A 49 3.82 7.44 -13.54
CA ILE A 49 3.10 6.15 -13.51
C ILE A 49 2.24 6.07 -14.76
N LEU A 50 2.38 4.99 -15.52
CA LEU A 50 1.55 4.68 -16.68
C LEU A 50 0.83 3.37 -16.41
N ASP A 51 -0.50 3.38 -16.42
CA ASP A 51 -1.29 2.18 -16.14
C ASP A 51 -2.65 2.21 -16.87
N ASN A 52 -3.29 1.06 -16.99
CA ASN A 52 -4.65 0.95 -17.51
C ASN A 52 -5.71 1.28 -16.46
N SER A 53 -5.41 1.09 -15.17
CA SER A 53 -6.37 1.31 -14.07
C SER A 53 -5.70 2.02 -12.89
N THR A 54 -6.51 2.39 -11.90
CA THR A 54 -6.01 2.97 -10.65
C THR A 54 -5.82 1.93 -9.53
N ASP A 55 -5.76 0.63 -9.85
CA ASP A 55 -5.67 -0.44 -8.84
C ASP A 55 -4.42 -0.34 -7.96
N PHE A 56 -3.30 0.12 -8.53
CA PHE A 56 -2.05 0.33 -7.81
C PHE A 56 -2.18 1.30 -6.62
N VAL A 57 -3.16 2.21 -6.63
CA VAL A 57 -3.31 3.25 -5.59
C VAL A 57 -3.44 2.64 -4.20
N TYR A 58 -4.21 1.56 -4.05
CA TYR A 58 -4.40 0.92 -2.74
C TYR A 58 -3.19 0.07 -2.32
N GLU A 59 -2.47 -0.51 -3.28
CA GLU A 59 -1.32 -1.35 -3.02
C GLU A 59 -0.04 -0.55 -2.75
N LEU A 60 0.07 0.65 -3.33
CA LEU A 60 1.21 1.55 -3.20
C LEU A 60 0.92 2.77 -2.32
N PHE A 61 -0.22 2.84 -1.63
CA PHE A 61 -0.63 4.02 -0.87
C PHE A 61 0.46 4.58 0.07
N PRO A 62 1.13 3.80 0.95
CA PRO A 62 2.17 4.37 1.82
C PRO A 62 3.41 4.84 1.05
N THR A 63 3.70 4.22 -0.11
CA THR A 63 4.79 4.66 -1.00
C THR A 63 4.44 6.00 -1.66
N LEU A 64 3.22 6.14 -2.18
CA LEU A 64 2.72 7.42 -2.71
C LEU A 64 2.75 8.51 -1.62
N LEU A 65 2.35 8.17 -0.39
CA LEU A 65 2.44 9.04 0.79
C LEU A 65 3.87 9.52 1.06
N LYS A 66 4.84 8.59 1.07
CA LYS A 66 6.25 8.94 1.25
C LYS A 66 6.70 9.96 0.21
N TRP A 67 6.55 9.62 -1.06
CA TRP A 67 7.02 10.45 -2.17
C TRP A 67 6.37 11.84 -2.12
N LYS A 68 5.06 11.91 -1.85
CA LYS A 68 4.36 13.19 -1.83
C LYS A 68 4.78 14.08 -0.65
N ILE A 69 4.96 13.52 0.54
CA ILE A 69 5.45 14.27 1.70
C ILE A 69 6.89 14.75 1.48
N ASP A 70 7.72 13.96 0.82
CA ASP A 70 9.08 14.37 0.43
C ASP A 70 9.11 15.46 -0.66
N GLY A 71 7.95 15.83 -1.21
CA GLY A 71 7.82 16.87 -2.24
C GLY A 71 8.00 16.38 -3.67
N ALA A 72 7.90 15.07 -3.93
CA ALA A 72 7.98 14.54 -5.29
C ALA A 72 6.79 15.01 -6.14
N ILE A 73 7.07 15.27 -7.43
CA ILE A 73 6.05 15.43 -8.46
C ILE A 73 5.59 14.04 -8.90
N ILE A 74 4.29 13.75 -8.79
CA ILE A 74 3.73 12.47 -9.22
C ILE A 74 2.79 12.72 -10.40
N ASN A 75 3.19 12.26 -11.59
CA ASN A 75 2.38 12.24 -12.80
C ASN A 75 1.80 10.84 -12.99
N VAL A 76 0.49 10.75 -13.21
CA VAL A 76 -0.23 9.50 -13.45
C VAL A 76 -0.94 9.61 -14.79
N ILE A 77 -0.56 8.76 -15.74
CA ILE A 77 -1.18 8.69 -17.06
C ILE A 77 -1.98 7.38 -17.13
N LEU A 78 -3.29 7.52 -17.27
CA LEU A 78 -4.22 6.40 -17.30
C LEU A 78 -4.75 6.16 -18.72
N LYS A 79 -4.88 4.90 -19.14
CA LYS A 79 -5.61 4.57 -20.36
C LYS A 79 -7.14 4.79 -20.18
N ASN A 80 -7.80 5.42 -21.15
CA ASN A 80 -9.25 5.67 -21.15
C ASN A 80 -10.04 4.36 -20.99
N ASN A 81 -11.15 4.42 -20.23
CA ASN A 81 -12.18 3.38 -20.11
C ASN A 81 -11.73 1.97 -19.63
N ASN A 82 -10.63 1.84 -18.90
CA ASN A 82 -10.12 0.54 -18.41
C ASN A 82 -10.14 0.36 -16.89
N ASP A 83 -10.82 1.24 -16.15
CA ASP A 83 -10.86 1.19 -14.69
C ASP A 83 -12.17 0.61 -14.16
N ASN A 84 -12.17 0.14 -12.91
CA ASN A 84 -13.36 -0.34 -12.23
C ASN A 84 -14.40 0.81 -12.10
N GLU A 85 -15.63 0.59 -12.57
CA GLU A 85 -16.67 1.63 -12.59
C GLU A 85 -16.97 2.23 -11.20
N LYS A 86 -16.84 1.43 -10.13
CA LYS A 86 -17.17 1.86 -8.77
C LYS A 86 -15.98 2.53 -8.07
N HIS A 87 -14.81 1.90 -8.10
CA HIS A 87 -13.64 2.37 -7.34
C HIS A 87 -12.68 3.24 -8.16
N GLY A 88 -12.65 3.10 -9.48
CA GLY A 88 -11.79 3.87 -10.38
C GLY A 88 -11.99 5.38 -10.26
N PRO A 89 -13.23 5.89 -10.41
CA PRO A 89 -13.51 7.31 -10.24
C PRO A 89 -13.12 7.86 -8.86
N TYR A 90 -13.28 7.06 -7.80
CA TYR A 90 -12.86 7.45 -6.45
C TYR A 90 -11.34 7.57 -6.33
N ARG A 91 -10.60 6.57 -6.82
CA ARG A 91 -9.13 6.56 -6.76
C ARG A 91 -8.51 7.67 -7.61
N ARG A 92 -9.13 8.02 -8.73
CA ARG A 92 -8.76 9.20 -9.53
C ARG A 92 -8.93 10.50 -8.74
N ARG A 93 -10.12 10.74 -8.16
CA ARG A 93 -10.36 11.92 -7.29
C ARG A 93 -9.43 11.95 -6.09
N PHE A 94 -9.11 10.79 -5.53
CA PHE A 94 -8.11 10.65 -4.46
C PHE A 94 -6.75 11.16 -4.95
N LEU A 95 -6.22 10.64 -6.07
CA LEU A 95 -4.92 11.05 -6.62
C LEU A 95 -4.85 12.56 -6.89
N GLU A 96 -5.90 13.14 -7.48
CA GLU A 96 -5.98 14.58 -7.73
C GLU A 96 -5.97 15.40 -6.42
N SER A 97 -6.79 15.00 -5.45
CA SER A 97 -6.87 15.67 -4.14
C SER A 97 -5.61 15.47 -3.31
N PHE A 98 -4.92 14.35 -3.52
CA PHE A 98 -3.63 14.02 -2.93
C PHE A 98 -2.48 14.83 -3.55
N GLY A 99 -2.74 15.55 -4.65
CA GLY A 99 -1.81 16.47 -5.28
C GLY A 99 -0.94 15.81 -6.36
N CYS A 100 -1.40 14.69 -6.95
CA CYS A 100 -0.86 14.13 -8.19
C CYS A 100 -1.45 14.84 -9.42
N HIS A 101 -0.71 14.82 -10.52
CA HIS A 101 -1.22 15.20 -11.83
C HIS A 101 -1.78 13.97 -12.52
N VAL A 102 -3.08 13.92 -12.77
CA VAL A 102 -3.72 12.77 -13.42
C VAL A 102 -4.15 13.12 -14.83
N PHE A 103 -3.70 12.33 -15.79
CA PHE A 103 -3.99 12.45 -17.21
C PHE A 103 -4.72 11.21 -17.69
N THR A 104 -5.56 11.36 -18.72
CA THR A 104 -6.18 10.20 -19.37
C THR A 104 -5.91 10.24 -20.87
N GLU A 105 -5.52 9.09 -21.41
CA GLU A 105 -5.05 8.94 -22.78
C GLU A 105 -5.75 7.75 -23.45
N ASP A 106 -6.00 7.82 -24.75
CA ASP A 106 -6.60 6.70 -25.49
C ASP A 106 -5.64 5.50 -25.56
N THR A 107 -4.33 5.80 -25.64
CA THR A 107 -3.25 4.82 -25.67
C THR A 107 -2.09 5.29 -24.80
N ILE A 108 -1.42 4.33 -24.16
CA ILE A 108 -0.14 4.56 -23.45
C ILE A 108 0.95 3.71 -24.12
N PRO A 109 2.20 4.20 -24.21
CA PRO A 109 3.27 3.49 -24.90
C PRO A 109 3.68 2.19 -24.20
N PHE A 110 3.52 2.14 -22.87
CA PHE A 110 3.76 0.97 -22.04
C PHE A 110 3.06 1.15 -20.68
N LYS A 111 3.02 0.09 -19.87
CA LYS A 111 2.65 0.14 -18.45
C LYS A 111 3.90 0.15 -17.61
N GLY A 112 3.92 0.91 -16.52
CA GLY A 112 5.07 0.94 -15.64
C GLY A 112 5.21 2.20 -14.81
N VAL A 113 6.35 2.29 -14.14
CA VAL A 113 6.72 3.42 -13.29
C VAL A 113 8.12 3.88 -13.67
N ILE A 114 8.31 5.17 -13.90
CA ILE A 114 9.62 5.83 -14.00
C ILE A 114 9.80 6.71 -12.77
N ILE A 115 10.96 6.61 -12.12
CA ILE A 115 11.35 7.43 -10.96
C ILE A 115 12.64 8.17 -11.32
N ASN A 116 12.66 9.48 -11.09
CA ASN A 116 13.79 10.37 -11.31
C ASN A 116 14.46 10.18 -12.68
N GLY A 117 13.69 10.11 -13.78
CA GLY A 117 14.18 9.62 -15.07
C GLY A 117 15.30 10.45 -15.75
N ASN A 118 15.74 11.56 -15.16
CA ASN A 118 16.89 12.37 -15.61
C ASN A 118 18.01 12.48 -14.55
N ALA A 119 17.96 11.72 -13.45
CA ALA A 119 18.93 11.80 -12.36
C ALA A 119 19.82 10.56 -12.29
N GLN A 120 20.91 10.65 -11.51
CA GLN A 120 21.83 9.52 -11.31
C GLN A 120 21.21 8.32 -10.60
N ASN A 121 20.07 8.52 -9.92
CA ASN A 121 19.33 7.47 -9.24
C ASN A 121 18.03 7.09 -9.98
N ALA A 122 18.01 7.22 -11.30
CA ALA A 122 16.85 6.85 -12.10
C ALA A 122 16.52 5.36 -11.96
N LEU A 123 15.24 5.06 -12.00
CA LEU A 123 14.69 3.70 -11.98
C LEU A 123 13.50 3.65 -12.94
N ALA A 124 13.36 2.56 -13.68
CA ALA A 124 12.10 2.27 -14.36
C ALA A 124 11.69 0.82 -14.15
N VAL A 125 10.40 0.58 -13.94
CA VAL A 125 9.80 -0.76 -13.93
C VAL A 125 8.78 -0.79 -15.04
N ILE A 126 9.07 -1.51 -16.12
CA ILE A 126 8.21 -1.58 -17.32
C ILE A 126 7.51 -2.94 -17.30
N ILE A 127 6.18 -2.91 -17.29
CA ILE A 127 5.33 -4.10 -17.19
C ILE A 127 4.93 -4.52 -18.60
N GLU A 128 5.23 -5.75 -18.95
CA GLU A 128 4.83 -6.36 -20.21
C GLU A 128 3.44 -6.96 -20.09
N ASP A 129 2.61 -6.73 -21.11
CA ASP A 129 1.33 -7.40 -21.22
C ASP A 129 1.56 -8.83 -21.76
N SER A 130 1.13 -9.83 -20.99
CA SER A 130 1.17 -11.22 -21.41
C SER A 130 0.11 -11.46 -22.50
N PRO A 131 0.49 -11.90 -23.72
CA PRO A 131 -0.46 -12.15 -24.81
C PRO A 131 -1.51 -13.21 -24.48
N ASP A 132 -1.16 -14.16 -23.60
CA ASP A 132 -1.95 -15.37 -23.36
C ASP A 132 -2.87 -15.26 -22.13
N GLY A 133 -2.93 -14.10 -21.47
CA GLY A 133 -3.73 -13.89 -20.26
C GLY A 133 -3.31 -14.75 -19.06
N ASN A 134 -2.28 -15.59 -19.20
CA ASN A 134 -1.65 -16.31 -18.10
C ASN A 134 -0.78 -15.32 -17.31
N PHE A 135 -1.23 -15.05 -16.09
CA PHE A 135 -0.79 -14.03 -15.12
C PHE A 135 0.65 -14.19 -14.58
N ALA A 136 1.64 -14.39 -15.43
CA ALA A 136 3.01 -14.02 -15.09
C ALA A 136 3.24 -12.63 -15.66
N HIS A 137 2.97 -11.57 -14.88
CA HIS A 137 3.41 -10.24 -15.27
C HIS A 137 4.93 -10.25 -15.30
N ALA A 138 5.51 -10.37 -16.49
CA ALA A 138 6.92 -10.06 -16.69
C ALA A 138 7.04 -8.54 -16.60
N ALA A 139 7.90 -8.05 -15.72
CA ALA A 139 8.30 -6.65 -15.77
C ALA A 139 9.81 -6.54 -15.75
N GLN A 140 10.33 -5.65 -16.59
CA GLN A 140 11.74 -5.36 -16.67
C GLN A 140 12.08 -4.19 -15.75
N LEU A 141 13.08 -4.41 -14.90
CA LEU A 141 13.71 -3.42 -14.05
C LEU A 141 14.88 -2.79 -14.79
N TYR A 142 14.82 -1.48 -14.95
CA TYR A 142 15.90 -0.64 -15.43
C TYR A 142 16.41 0.21 -14.28
N THR A 143 17.73 0.33 -14.18
CA THR A 143 18.42 1.00 -13.09
C THR A 143 19.25 2.17 -13.60
N ASN A 144 20.07 2.77 -12.74
CA ASN A 144 20.97 3.83 -13.13
C ASN A 144 21.99 3.45 -14.23
N LYS A 145 22.22 2.15 -14.44
CA LYS A 145 23.03 1.65 -15.56
C LYS A 145 22.35 1.87 -16.92
N ASP A 146 21.05 2.06 -16.92
CA ASP A 146 20.17 2.20 -18.08
C ASP A 146 19.68 3.65 -18.23
N ASN A 147 20.38 4.63 -17.62
CA ASN A 147 19.96 6.03 -17.53
C ASN A 147 19.58 6.66 -18.87
N GLU A 148 20.34 6.37 -19.94
CA GLU A 148 20.04 6.90 -21.28
C GLU A 148 18.68 6.42 -21.77
N LEU A 149 18.40 5.13 -21.64
CA LEU A 149 17.11 4.54 -22.01
C LEU A 149 15.97 5.12 -21.16
N ILE A 150 16.15 5.20 -19.84
CA ILE A 150 15.14 5.77 -18.93
C ILE A 150 14.84 7.23 -19.31
N SER A 151 15.86 8.01 -19.66
CA SER A 151 15.72 9.40 -20.06
C SER A 151 14.98 9.55 -21.41
N ILE A 152 15.23 8.63 -22.36
CA ILE A 152 14.49 8.57 -23.64
C ILE A 152 13.01 8.28 -23.37
N LEU A 153 12.69 7.24 -22.60
CA LEU A 153 11.31 6.87 -22.24
C LEU A 153 10.58 8.03 -21.57
N ARG A 154 11.26 8.68 -20.60
CA ARG A 154 10.74 9.89 -19.95
C ARG A 154 10.46 11.00 -20.96
N SER A 155 11.39 11.28 -21.86
CA SER A 155 11.29 12.38 -22.83
C SER A 155 10.14 12.17 -23.82
N GLU A 156 9.89 10.92 -24.23
CA GLU A 156 8.74 10.54 -25.05
C GLU A 156 7.42 10.85 -24.33
N ILE A 157 7.29 10.43 -23.06
CA ILE A 157 6.10 10.69 -22.26
C ILE A 157 5.87 12.20 -22.05
N ILE A 158 6.93 12.95 -21.72
CA ILE A 158 6.81 14.40 -21.56
C ILE A 158 6.40 15.08 -22.86
N SER A 159 6.89 14.60 -24.01
CA SER A 159 6.52 15.14 -25.32
C SER A 159 5.03 14.89 -25.62
N MET A 160 4.54 13.68 -25.33
CA MET A 160 3.12 13.33 -25.42
C MET A 160 2.26 14.26 -24.57
N LEU A 161 2.65 14.54 -23.33
CA LEU A 161 1.91 15.41 -22.41
C LEU A 161 1.92 16.90 -22.83
N ARG A 162 3.03 17.39 -23.41
CA ARG A 162 3.16 18.79 -23.86
C ARG A 162 2.25 19.14 -25.02
N ILE A 163 2.07 18.22 -25.98
CA ILE A 163 1.27 18.45 -27.19
C ILE A 163 -0.20 18.74 -26.84
N LYS A 164 -0.72 18.09 -25.79
CA LYS A 164 -2.15 18.15 -25.48
C LYS A 164 -2.59 19.35 -24.66
N THR A 165 -1.67 19.97 -23.94
CA THR A 165 -2.09 20.71 -22.76
C THR A 165 -1.68 22.18 -22.72
N ASN A 166 -0.91 22.68 -23.70
CA ASN A 166 -0.53 24.10 -23.89
C ASN A 166 -0.05 24.86 -22.63
N THR A 167 0.26 24.16 -21.52
CA THR A 167 0.52 24.75 -20.21
C THR A 167 1.76 24.09 -19.59
N ILE A 168 2.40 24.77 -18.66
CA ILE A 168 3.65 24.35 -18.00
C ILE A 168 3.32 23.26 -16.94
N TYR A 169 3.17 22.00 -17.37
CA TYR A 169 2.90 20.83 -16.51
C TYR A 169 4.15 20.36 -15.77
N LEU A 170 4.74 21.23 -14.96
CA LEU A 170 5.78 20.88 -13.99
C LEU A 170 5.76 21.82 -12.77
N ARG A 171 4.66 22.56 -12.55
CA ARG A 171 4.53 23.33 -11.31
C ARG A 171 4.12 22.37 -10.20
N ASN A 172 5.03 22.15 -9.28
CA ASN A 172 4.79 21.45 -8.03
C ASN A 172 3.47 21.92 -7.42
N SER A 173 2.51 21.01 -7.27
CA SER A 173 1.45 21.23 -6.29
C SER A 173 2.12 21.24 -4.93
N ASN A 174 2.32 22.43 -4.36
CA ASN A 174 2.91 22.66 -3.03
C ASN A 174 2.07 22.05 -1.90
N TYR A 175 0.92 21.47 -2.22
CA TYR A 175 0.10 20.78 -1.23
C TYR A 175 0.82 19.52 -0.75
N GLN A 176 1.04 19.44 0.56
CA GLN A 176 1.54 18.25 1.24
C GLN A 176 0.42 17.67 2.11
N PRO A 177 0.07 16.39 1.93
CA PRO A 177 -0.96 15.76 2.74
C PRO A 177 -0.46 15.61 4.19
N SER A 178 -1.38 15.67 5.14
CA SER A 178 -1.04 15.57 6.57
C SER A 178 -1.93 14.55 7.28
N ILE A 179 -1.38 13.86 8.28
CA ILE A 179 -2.15 12.93 9.10
C ILE A 179 -2.69 13.68 10.31
N ARG A 180 -4.00 13.57 10.56
CA ARG A 180 -4.67 14.09 11.75
C ARG A 180 -5.48 12.99 12.42
N SER A 181 -5.76 13.15 13.71
CA SER A 181 -6.71 12.28 14.40
C SER A 181 -8.11 12.40 13.80
N ILE A 182 -8.90 11.34 13.93
CA ILE A 182 -10.32 11.32 13.58
C ILE A 182 -11.11 10.82 14.79
N ALA A 183 -12.33 11.33 14.99
CA ALA A 183 -13.15 10.87 16.11
C ALA A 183 -13.48 9.38 15.95
N HIS A 184 -13.39 8.62 17.04
CA HIS A 184 -13.62 7.16 17.00
C HIS A 184 -15.01 6.80 16.43
N ASN A 185 -16.03 7.61 16.74
CA ASN A 185 -17.39 7.37 16.25
C ASN A 185 -17.52 7.50 14.72
N GLU A 186 -16.69 8.33 14.07
CA GLU A 186 -16.70 8.46 12.61
C GLU A 186 -16.27 7.13 11.95
N ILE A 187 -15.18 6.54 12.43
CA ILE A 187 -14.71 5.25 11.89
C ILE A 187 -15.64 4.09 12.28
N PHE A 188 -16.21 4.10 13.49
CA PHE A 188 -17.18 3.08 13.90
C PHE A 188 -18.42 3.09 13.01
N THR A 189 -18.88 4.28 12.61
CA THR A 189 -20.01 4.43 11.67
C THR A 189 -19.67 3.81 10.31
N LEU A 190 -18.44 4.02 9.81
CA LEU A 190 -18.00 3.40 8.56
C LEU A 190 -17.89 1.87 8.68
N LEU A 191 -17.40 1.35 9.81
CA LEU A 191 -17.27 -0.08 10.06
C LEU A 191 -18.62 -0.80 10.20
N LYS A 192 -19.69 -0.09 10.57
CA LYS A 192 -21.05 -0.65 10.57
C LYS A 192 -21.57 -1.06 9.19
N ASN A 193 -20.96 -0.58 8.10
CA ASN A 193 -21.30 -1.01 6.75
C ASN A 193 -20.71 -2.39 6.39
N VAL A 194 -19.80 -2.93 7.21
CA VAL A 194 -19.34 -4.32 7.09
C VAL A 194 -20.48 -5.21 7.54
N SER A 195 -20.94 -6.10 6.66
CA SER A 195 -22.16 -6.89 6.89
C SER A 195 -22.15 -7.69 8.21
N GLN A 196 -20.98 -8.21 8.59
CA GLN A 196 -20.76 -8.98 9.81
C GLN A 196 -20.78 -8.11 11.09
N TYR A 197 -20.62 -6.80 10.98
CA TYR A 197 -20.49 -5.87 12.12
C TYR A 197 -21.76 -5.09 12.44
N LYS A 198 -22.87 -5.35 11.75
CA LYS A 198 -24.13 -4.62 11.90
C LYS A 198 -24.56 -4.48 13.38
N ASN A 199 -24.39 -5.54 14.18
CA ASN A 199 -24.74 -5.57 15.60
C ASN A 199 -23.54 -5.58 16.56
N ALA A 200 -22.31 -5.50 16.04
CA ALA A 200 -21.09 -5.50 16.84
C ALA A 200 -20.91 -4.22 17.68
N SER A 201 -20.08 -4.25 18.70
CA SER A 201 -19.60 -3.04 19.38
C SER A 201 -18.12 -2.79 19.09
N PHE A 202 -17.71 -1.54 19.13
CA PHE A 202 -16.35 -1.12 18.81
C PHE A 202 -15.73 -0.37 19.98
N SER A 203 -14.45 -0.60 20.23
CA SER A 203 -13.64 0.20 21.13
C SER A 203 -12.26 0.41 20.54
N VAL A 204 -11.58 1.49 20.92
CA VAL A 204 -10.16 1.67 20.66
C VAL A 204 -9.41 1.19 21.89
N ALA A 205 -8.40 0.34 21.69
CA ALA A 205 -7.59 -0.19 22.76
C ALA A 205 -6.12 -0.18 22.37
N LYS A 206 -5.25 -0.07 23.37
CA LYS A 206 -3.82 -0.34 23.24
C LYS A 206 -3.62 -1.81 23.61
N ILE A 207 -3.06 -2.60 22.69
CA ILE A 207 -2.94 -4.06 22.83
C ILE A 207 -1.48 -4.49 22.71
N ASN A 208 -1.09 -5.47 23.53
CA ASN A 208 0.19 -6.15 23.40
C ASN A 208 0.20 -7.04 22.16
N ILE A 209 1.16 -6.81 21.26
CA ILE A 209 1.27 -7.52 19.98
C ILE A 209 1.51 -9.04 20.16
N ARG A 210 1.98 -9.48 21.33
CA ARG A 210 2.21 -10.91 21.63
C ARG A 210 0.94 -11.66 22.03
N GLU A 211 -0.13 -10.96 22.38
CA GLU A 211 -1.38 -11.54 22.90
C GLU A 211 -2.45 -11.76 21.82
N ILE A 212 -2.14 -11.37 20.57
CA ILE A 212 -3.07 -11.47 19.43
C ILE A 212 -2.76 -12.68 18.55
N LEU A 213 -3.79 -13.16 17.87
CA LEU A 213 -3.72 -14.28 16.94
C LEU A 213 -3.97 -13.82 15.51
N PHE A 214 -3.20 -14.36 14.57
CA PHE A 214 -3.33 -14.09 13.15
C PHE A 214 -4.08 -15.25 12.49
N LEU A 215 -4.93 -14.91 11.53
CA LEU A 215 -5.61 -15.89 10.67
C LEU A 215 -4.74 -16.35 9.50
N THR A 216 -3.51 -15.87 9.37
CA THR A 216 -2.61 -16.16 8.24
C THR A 216 -1.17 -16.22 8.71
N LYS A 217 -0.41 -17.17 8.17
CA LYS A 217 1.04 -17.23 8.37
C LYS A 217 1.81 -16.22 7.52
N TYR A 218 1.19 -15.66 6.47
CA TYR A 218 1.89 -14.89 5.46
C TYR A 218 1.53 -13.40 5.47
N VAL A 219 2.58 -12.57 5.43
CA VAL A 219 2.52 -11.12 5.21
C VAL A 219 3.33 -10.76 3.96
N ARG A 220 2.81 -9.85 3.13
CA ARG A 220 3.47 -9.43 1.89
C ARG A 220 4.70 -8.55 2.18
N GLY A 221 5.84 -8.88 1.57
CA GLY A 221 7.12 -8.18 1.78
C GLY A 221 7.08 -6.69 1.46
N TYR A 222 6.60 -6.30 0.27
CA TYR A 222 6.50 -4.88 -0.10
C TYR A 222 5.62 -4.07 0.86
N LYS A 223 4.48 -4.62 1.30
CA LYS A 223 3.60 -3.95 2.29
C LYS A 223 4.33 -3.77 3.62
N TYR A 224 5.15 -4.73 4.03
CA TYR A 224 5.93 -4.62 5.27
C TYR A 224 6.94 -3.47 5.20
N ARG A 225 7.69 -3.37 4.09
CA ARG A 225 8.68 -2.29 3.90
C ARG A 225 8.04 -0.90 3.88
N GLN A 226 6.82 -0.80 3.37
CA GLN A 226 6.01 0.42 3.37
C GLN A 226 5.61 0.90 4.78
N ILE A 227 5.49 0.03 5.78
CA ILE A 227 4.97 0.42 7.11
C ILE A 227 5.88 1.40 7.84
N ARG A 228 7.20 1.32 7.63
CA ARG A 228 8.17 2.25 8.23
C ARG A 228 7.82 3.72 7.95
N THR A 229 7.39 4.01 6.72
CA THR A 229 6.92 5.36 6.34
C THR A 229 5.73 5.79 7.18
N LEU A 230 4.72 4.92 7.30
CA LEU A 230 3.51 5.24 8.04
C LEU A 230 3.82 5.47 9.53
N VAL A 231 4.63 4.59 10.14
CA VAL A 231 5.09 4.73 11.54
C VAL A 231 5.78 6.07 11.75
N LYS A 232 6.73 6.42 10.88
CA LYS A 232 7.45 7.69 10.94
C LYS A 232 6.48 8.87 10.96
N HIS A 233 5.48 8.89 10.07
CA HIS A 233 4.53 10.00 10.02
C HIS A 233 3.61 10.08 11.24
N PHE A 234 3.17 8.96 11.81
CA PHE A 234 2.44 8.98 13.08
C PHE A 234 3.30 9.59 14.20
N THR A 235 4.57 9.21 14.29
CA THR A 235 5.51 9.75 15.28
C THR A 235 5.76 11.24 15.09
N GLU A 236 5.98 11.70 13.86
CA GLU A 236 6.22 13.11 13.53
C GLU A 236 5.00 14.01 13.82
N THR A 237 3.78 13.48 13.72
CA THR A 237 2.55 14.22 14.05
C THR A 237 2.16 14.12 15.52
N GLY A 238 2.93 13.41 16.35
CA GLY A 238 2.64 13.20 17.76
C GLY A 238 1.42 12.30 18.02
N LEU A 239 0.96 11.56 17.01
CA LEU A 239 -0.14 10.61 17.12
C LEU A 239 0.35 9.29 17.71
N ASN A 240 -0.51 8.63 18.47
CA ASN A 240 -0.25 7.28 18.94
C ASN A 240 -0.22 6.31 17.76
N LEU A 241 0.71 5.36 17.79
CA LEU A 241 0.92 4.47 16.66
C LEU A 241 -0.34 3.68 16.31
N PHE A 242 -0.84 3.93 15.09
CA PHE A 242 -2.03 3.34 14.49
C PHE A 242 -3.35 3.61 15.21
N GLU A 243 -3.44 4.68 16.00
CA GLU A 243 -4.75 5.18 16.41
C GLU A 243 -5.58 5.59 15.19
N PRO A 244 -6.93 5.64 15.31
CA PRO A 244 -7.77 6.11 14.21
C PRO A 244 -7.31 7.48 13.71
N ALA A 245 -6.98 7.54 12.42
CA ALA A 245 -6.47 8.75 11.80
C ALA A 245 -7.10 8.97 10.41
N LYS A 246 -7.01 10.21 9.95
CA LYS A 246 -7.35 10.62 8.59
C LYS A 246 -6.17 11.29 7.93
N LEU A 247 -6.03 11.04 6.64
CA LEU A 247 -5.13 11.76 5.76
C LEU A 247 -5.90 12.95 5.18
N ILE A 248 -5.49 14.16 5.56
CA ILE A 248 -6.00 15.41 4.99
C ILE A 248 -5.36 15.60 3.62
N LEU A 249 -6.22 15.95 2.68
CA LEU A 249 -5.95 16.18 1.26
C LEU A 249 -6.28 17.63 0.91
N LYS A 250 -6.01 18.01 -0.34
CA LYS A 250 -6.28 19.35 -0.84
C LYS A 250 -7.77 19.69 -0.64
N ASP A 251 -8.03 20.97 -0.35
CA ASP A 251 -9.36 21.52 -0.12
C ASP A 251 -10.05 20.91 1.12
N GLU A 252 -9.27 20.52 2.14
CA GLU A 252 -9.70 19.87 3.40
C GLU A 252 -10.46 18.54 3.23
N LYS A 253 -10.49 18.00 2.01
CA LYS A 253 -10.94 16.62 1.75
C LYS A 253 -10.09 15.65 2.56
N TYR A 254 -10.62 14.48 2.85
CA TYR A 254 -9.84 13.47 3.56
C TYR A 254 -10.18 12.04 3.17
N THR A 255 -9.25 11.14 3.47
CA THR A 255 -9.47 9.70 3.47
C THR A 255 -9.05 9.10 4.80
N VAL A 256 -9.69 8.01 5.22
CA VAL A 256 -9.41 7.37 6.51
C VAL A 256 -8.21 6.45 6.39
N ILE A 257 -7.27 6.58 7.33
CA ILE A 257 -6.21 5.60 7.54
C ILE A 257 -6.78 4.57 8.51
N CYS A 258 -7.32 3.48 7.95
CA CYS A 258 -7.92 2.40 8.75
C CYS A 258 -6.88 1.85 9.73
N PRO A 259 -7.12 1.87 11.06
CA PRO A 259 -6.23 1.27 12.05
C PRO A 259 -6.30 -0.27 11.95
N PRO A 260 -5.37 -1.03 12.55
CA PRO A 260 -5.53 -2.46 12.71
C PRO A 260 -6.85 -2.78 13.44
N ILE A 261 -7.51 -3.86 13.02
CA ILE A 261 -8.79 -4.28 13.56
C ILE A 261 -8.66 -5.69 14.09
N LEU A 262 -9.04 -5.87 15.34
CA LEU A 262 -9.12 -7.16 16.02
C LEU A 262 -10.57 -7.52 16.29
N GLU A 263 -10.92 -8.80 16.13
CA GLU A 263 -12.19 -9.34 16.61
C GLU A 263 -11.97 -10.19 17.86
N SER A 264 -12.83 -10.01 18.86
CA SER A 264 -12.87 -10.86 20.05
C SER A 264 -13.74 -12.09 19.79
N HIS A 265 -13.15 -13.28 19.88
CA HIS A 265 -13.84 -14.57 19.76
C HIS A 265 -13.36 -15.53 20.84
N SER A 266 -14.26 -16.05 21.67
CA SER A 266 -13.95 -17.05 22.71
C SER A 266 -12.77 -16.63 23.62
N ASN A 267 -12.71 -15.35 24.01
CA ASN A 267 -11.66 -14.70 24.81
C ASN A 267 -10.32 -14.44 24.09
N ASP A 268 -10.16 -14.87 22.85
CA ASP A 268 -8.98 -14.55 22.04
C ASP A 268 -9.24 -13.31 21.16
N LEU A 269 -8.17 -12.59 20.82
CA LEU A 269 -8.20 -11.47 19.87
C LEU A 269 -7.58 -11.88 18.53
N TYR A 270 -8.37 -11.84 17.46
CA TYR A 270 -7.95 -12.22 16.11
C TYR A 270 -7.73 -11.01 15.22
N VAL A 271 -6.59 -10.95 14.53
CA VAL A 271 -6.29 -9.91 13.54
C VAL A 271 -7.14 -10.12 12.28
N ILE A 272 -8.03 -9.17 12.04
CA ILE A 272 -8.88 -9.13 10.83
C ILE A 272 -8.27 -8.22 9.77
N GLU A 273 -7.83 -7.03 10.19
CA GLU A 273 -7.16 -6.05 9.32
C GLU A 273 -5.88 -5.54 10.00
N GLY A 274 -4.87 -5.21 9.20
CA GLY A 274 -3.61 -4.68 9.72
C GLY A 274 -2.54 -5.72 10.05
N ASN A 275 -2.66 -6.94 9.52
CA ASN A 275 -1.67 -8.02 9.65
C ASN A 275 -0.22 -7.51 9.49
N THR A 276 0.06 -6.82 8.38
CA THR A 276 1.39 -6.27 8.08
C THR A 276 1.88 -5.29 9.14
N ARG A 277 1.00 -4.43 9.66
CA ARG A 277 1.34 -3.38 10.63
C ARG A 277 1.71 -3.98 11.98
N LEU A 278 0.93 -4.96 12.44
CA LEU A 278 1.18 -5.63 13.72
C LEU A 278 2.41 -6.55 13.64
N THR A 279 2.63 -7.22 12.50
CA THR A 279 3.89 -7.93 12.24
C THR A 279 5.10 -6.98 12.22
N TYR A 280 4.96 -5.79 11.63
CA TYR A 280 6.00 -4.76 11.67
C TYR A 280 6.30 -4.34 13.11
N CYS A 281 5.28 -4.07 13.94
CA CYS A 281 5.50 -3.75 15.35
C CYS A 281 6.33 -4.82 16.05
N TYR A 282 5.90 -6.08 15.97
CA TYR A 282 6.59 -7.20 16.61
C TYR A 282 8.06 -7.30 16.20
N ARG A 283 8.33 -7.27 14.89
CA ARG A 283 9.68 -7.46 14.34
C ARG A 283 10.62 -6.29 14.64
N ASN A 284 10.10 -5.11 14.94
CA ASN A 284 10.88 -3.92 15.28
C ASN A 284 10.87 -3.62 16.79
N GLY A 285 10.47 -4.59 17.63
CA GLY A 285 10.49 -4.44 19.09
C GLY A 285 9.43 -3.47 19.65
N ILE A 286 8.41 -3.14 18.87
CA ILE A 286 7.27 -2.35 19.34
C ILE A 286 6.27 -3.31 19.98
N GLU A 287 6.17 -3.24 21.31
CA GLU A 287 5.41 -4.19 22.11
C GLU A 287 3.90 -3.96 22.07
N GLU A 288 3.47 -2.71 21.89
CA GLU A 288 2.07 -2.31 21.94
C GLU A 288 1.70 -1.39 20.77
N ALA A 289 0.48 -1.53 20.26
CA ALA A 289 -0.08 -0.62 19.27
C ALA A 289 -1.56 -0.33 19.56
N PHE A 290 -2.05 0.81 19.05
CA PHE A 290 -3.48 1.10 19.08
C PHE A 290 -4.19 0.34 17.97
N VAL A 291 -5.35 -0.21 18.31
CA VAL A 291 -6.20 -1.01 17.42
C VAL A 291 -7.67 -0.71 17.70
N ILE A 292 -8.54 -1.06 16.76
CA ILE A 292 -9.98 -1.18 17.02
C ILE A 292 -10.28 -2.62 17.41
N VAL A 293 -10.90 -2.81 18.57
CA VAL A 293 -11.44 -4.11 19.00
C VAL A 293 -12.93 -4.15 18.69
N VAL A 294 -13.32 -5.20 17.98
CA VAL A 294 -14.71 -5.49 17.61
C VAL A 294 -15.21 -6.63 18.50
N ASN A 295 -16.29 -6.37 19.23
CA ASN A 295 -16.93 -7.35 20.12
C ASN A 295 -18.34 -7.68 19.62
N ASN A 296 -18.90 -8.78 20.12
CA ASN A 296 -20.26 -9.23 19.78
C ASN A 296 -20.44 -9.50 18.26
N VAL A 297 -19.43 -10.08 17.61
CA VAL A 297 -19.52 -10.53 16.22
C VAL A 297 -20.11 -11.93 16.20
N ASN A 298 -21.34 -12.06 15.72
CA ASN A 298 -22.06 -13.35 15.70
C ASN A 298 -21.65 -14.26 14.54
N VAL A 299 -20.88 -13.74 13.57
CA VAL A 299 -20.43 -14.48 12.39
C VAL A 299 -19.06 -15.08 12.69
N GLU A 300 -18.89 -16.38 12.43
CA GLU A 300 -17.62 -17.08 12.57
C GLU A 300 -16.49 -16.43 11.75
N LEU A 301 -15.25 -16.67 12.15
CA LEU A 301 -14.04 -16.22 11.45
C LEU A 301 -13.96 -16.83 10.02
N PRO A 302 -13.32 -16.15 9.06
CA PRO A 302 -13.25 -16.61 7.68
C PRO A 302 -12.20 -17.71 7.47
N SER A 303 -11.37 -18.02 8.47
CA SER A 303 -10.35 -19.05 8.45
C SER A 303 -10.30 -19.73 9.82
N SER A 304 -9.79 -20.95 9.85
CA SER A 304 -9.56 -21.75 11.06
C SER A 304 -8.16 -21.58 11.67
N ASP A 305 -7.28 -20.84 10.98
CA ASP A 305 -5.90 -20.64 11.42
C ASP A 305 -5.80 -19.88 12.74
N LYS A 306 -4.84 -20.29 13.57
CA LYS A 306 -4.44 -19.62 14.81
C LYS A 306 -2.93 -19.50 14.86
N VAL A 307 -2.41 -18.38 14.38
CA VAL A 307 -0.96 -18.17 14.22
C VAL A 307 -0.50 -17.09 15.17
N LYS A 308 0.53 -17.37 15.99
CA LYS A 308 1.14 -16.34 16.83
C LYS A 308 2.02 -15.43 15.97
N VAL A 309 2.19 -14.19 16.42
CA VAL A 309 2.95 -13.19 15.66
C VAL A 309 4.39 -13.61 15.32
N ASN A 310 5.03 -14.42 16.17
CA ASN A 310 6.39 -14.94 15.96
C ASN A 310 6.47 -16.05 14.90
N GLU A 311 5.33 -16.62 14.49
CA GLU A 311 5.24 -17.64 13.45
C GLU A 311 4.93 -17.03 12.07
N VAL A 312 4.60 -15.74 12.02
CA VAL A 312 4.28 -15.01 10.78
C VAL A 312 5.54 -14.77 9.95
N VAL A 313 5.48 -15.18 8.69
CA VAL A 313 6.57 -15.05 7.72
C VAL A 313 6.27 -13.96 6.68
N LEU A 314 7.33 -13.26 6.27
CA LEU A 314 7.26 -12.37 5.10
C LEU A 314 7.41 -13.22 3.85
N THR A 315 6.62 -12.92 2.83
CA THR A 315 6.68 -13.59 1.53
C THR A 315 6.65 -12.57 0.42
N ASP A 316 7.49 -12.80 -0.58
CA ASP A 316 7.46 -12.09 -1.86
C ASP A 316 6.71 -12.89 -2.93
N ILE A 317 6.28 -14.12 -2.60
CA ILE A 317 5.43 -14.95 -3.46
C ILE A 317 3.96 -14.61 -3.21
N THR A 318 3.20 -14.53 -4.29
CA THR A 318 1.75 -14.30 -4.26
C THR A 318 1.01 -15.49 -3.62
N LYS A 319 0.28 -15.23 -2.52
CA LYS A 319 -0.65 -16.18 -1.88
C LYS A 319 -1.99 -15.50 -1.64
N ILE A 320 -3.08 -16.12 -2.10
CA ILE A 320 -4.46 -15.60 -1.98
C ILE A 320 -5.42 -16.70 -1.54
N GLY A 321 -6.52 -16.32 -0.88
CA GLY A 321 -7.60 -17.24 -0.49
C GLY A 321 -7.08 -18.53 0.16
N LYS A 322 -7.45 -19.67 -0.42
CA LYS A 322 -7.06 -21.01 0.04
C LYS A 322 -5.55 -21.27 0.10
N ASP A 323 -4.74 -20.57 -0.70
CA ASP A 323 -3.27 -20.75 -0.68
C ASP A 323 -2.63 -19.96 0.47
N ARG A 324 -3.40 -19.04 1.07
CA ARG A 324 -2.99 -18.18 2.17
C ARG A 324 -3.58 -18.61 3.51
N TYR A 325 -4.80 -19.13 3.51
CA TYR A 325 -5.64 -19.39 4.67
C TYR A 325 -6.16 -20.83 4.66
N ASN A 326 -6.18 -21.48 5.82
CA ASN A 326 -6.75 -22.81 5.98
C ASN A 326 -8.28 -22.77 6.18
N ASN A 327 -9.02 -23.56 5.39
CA ASN A 327 -10.48 -23.60 5.37
C ASN A 327 -11.14 -22.23 5.15
N PHE A 328 -10.62 -21.47 4.18
CA PHE A 328 -11.09 -20.11 3.94
C PHE A 328 -12.52 -20.05 3.37
N ASP A 329 -13.37 -19.25 4.01
CA ASP A 329 -14.73 -18.96 3.55
C ASP A 329 -14.88 -17.48 3.18
N TYR A 330 -15.02 -17.23 1.88
CA TYR A 330 -15.23 -15.89 1.32
C TYR A 330 -16.52 -15.22 1.82
N LYS A 331 -17.58 -15.98 2.12
CA LYS A 331 -18.84 -15.40 2.63
C LYS A 331 -18.69 -14.80 4.02
N LYS A 332 -17.71 -15.31 4.78
CA LYS A 332 -17.35 -14.82 6.10
C LYS A 332 -16.30 -13.72 6.02
N PHE A 333 -15.76 -13.34 4.86
CA PHE A 333 -14.74 -12.30 4.77
C PHE A 333 -15.29 -10.92 5.15
N ARG A 334 -14.50 -10.13 5.88
CA ARG A 334 -14.87 -8.77 6.30
C ARG A 334 -14.28 -7.77 5.31
N ASP A 335 -15.13 -7.13 4.52
CA ASP A 335 -14.74 -6.10 3.54
C ASP A 335 -14.39 -4.75 4.19
N ILE A 336 -13.46 -4.75 5.16
CA ILE A 336 -13.09 -3.56 5.97
C ILE A 336 -12.67 -2.38 5.09
N GLU A 337 -11.67 -2.57 4.22
CA GLU A 337 -11.12 -1.52 3.38
C GLU A 337 -12.18 -0.91 2.44
N ARG A 338 -13.09 -1.74 1.91
CA ARG A 338 -14.21 -1.28 1.07
C ARG A 338 -15.20 -0.43 1.86
N SER A 339 -15.41 -0.78 3.13
CA SER A 339 -16.32 -0.11 4.04
C SER A 339 -15.78 1.26 4.47
N VAL A 340 -14.49 1.33 4.84
CA VAL A 340 -13.84 2.55 5.32
C VAL A 340 -13.39 3.48 4.21
N ARG A 341 -13.21 2.98 2.97
CA ARG A 341 -12.94 3.78 1.76
C ARG A 341 -14.11 3.73 0.79
N ASN A 342 -15.33 3.93 1.32
CA ASN A 342 -16.54 3.89 0.51
C ASN A 342 -16.59 5.11 -0.43
N PRO A 343 -16.62 4.92 -1.77
CA PRO A 343 -16.70 6.01 -2.75
C PRO A 343 -17.87 6.98 -2.58
N SER A 344 -18.95 6.53 -1.94
CA SER A 344 -20.16 7.32 -1.70
C SER A 344 -20.11 8.17 -0.43
N VAL A 345 -19.10 7.98 0.43
CA VAL A 345 -19.01 8.61 1.76
C VAL A 345 -17.67 9.32 1.98
N CYS A 346 -16.58 8.80 1.40
CA CYS A 346 -15.24 9.35 1.57
C CYS A 346 -14.87 10.33 0.44
N LEU A 347 -14.00 11.30 0.74
CA LEU A 347 -13.63 12.43 -0.14
C LEU A 347 -14.78 13.43 -0.40
N LEU A 348 -15.45 13.86 0.68
CA LEU A 348 -16.29 15.06 0.67
C LEU A 348 -15.42 16.31 0.86
#